data_AF-A0A379SFL4-F1
#
_entry.id   AF-A0A379SFL4-F1
#
_cell.length_a   1.000
_cell.length_b   1.000
_cell.length_c   1.000
_cell.angle_alpha   90.00
_cell.angle_beta   90.00
_cell.angle_gamma   90.00
#
_symmetry.space_group_name_H-M   'P 1'
#
loop_
_entity.id
_entity.type
_entity.pdbx_description
1 polymer ?
#
loop_
_entity_poly.entity_id
_entity_poly.type
_entity_poly.pdbx_seq_one_letter_code
_entity_poly.pdbx_strand_id
1 'polypeptide(L)'
;MADSRKIWTALFPVISNGYRLRVTSTPNGKGNKFYELMTDKALDTVWSRHTVDIYRAVADGLPRNIDEMRLALNDDDAWAQEFELKWLDEASAWLSYELIDGVEHDMAGLPEHYTGGPCYVGVDIGIRHDLFVIWVIEQVGDVFWVREIITRKRATFAEQDVLLDDVFFRYRVLRCCMDQTGMGEKPVEDAKRRHGVPRGRGDIHPGEQADAGNKGQGGV
;
A
#
# COMPACT_ATOMS: atom_id res chain seq x y z
N MET A 1 4.22 -13.63 -4.78
CA MET A 1 3.95 -14.59 -5.89
C MET A 1 4.90 -15.79 -5.81
N ALA A 2 4.45 -17.00 -6.16
CA ALA A 2 5.31 -18.19 -6.18
C ALA A 2 6.52 -17.97 -7.11
N ASP A 3 7.71 -18.41 -6.67
CA ASP A 3 8.98 -18.24 -7.38
C ASP A 3 8.92 -18.87 -8.79
N SER A 4 8.67 -18.04 -9.81
CA SER A 4 8.54 -18.47 -11.21
C SER A 4 9.74 -19.27 -11.70
N ARG A 5 10.92 -19.05 -11.12
CA ARG A 5 12.13 -19.81 -11.45
C ARG A 5 12.05 -21.23 -10.90
N LYS A 6 11.51 -21.46 -9.70
CA LYS A 6 11.32 -22.82 -9.16
C LYS A 6 10.32 -23.64 -9.98
N ILE A 7 9.22 -23.03 -10.40
CA ILE A 7 8.25 -23.68 -11.31
C ILE A 7 8.95 -24.06 -12.62
N TRP A 8 9.76 -23.14 -13.16
CA TRP A 8 10.50 -23.38 -14.39
C TRP A 8 11.50 -24.53 -14.26
N THR A 9 12.30 -24.56 -13.18
CA THR A 9 13.28 -25.62 -12.92
C THR A 9 12.63 -26.99 -12.82
N ALA A 10 11.43 -27.08 -12.24
CA ALA A 10 10.70 -28.35 -12.14
C ALA A 10 10.08 -28.78 -13.48
N LEU A 11 9.52 -27.84 -14.25
CA LEU A 11 8.77 -28.15 -15.47
C LEU A 11 9.66 -28.37 -16.70
N PHE A 12 10.75 -27.60 -16.82
CA PHE A 12 11.56 -27.59 -18.04
C PHE A 12 12.13 -28.97 -18.44
N PRO A 13 12.60 -29.84 -17.51
CA PRO A 13 13.08 -31.17 -17.89
C PRO A 13 12.05 -32.06 -18.58
N VAL A 14 10.74 -31.84 -18.35
CA VAL A 14 9.65 -32.67 -18.90
C VAL A 14 9.63 -32.63 -20.43
N ILE A 15 10.07 -31.53 -21.05
CA ILE A 15 10.03 -31.38 -22.52
C ILE A 15 11.16 -32.13 -23.23
N SER A 16 12.13 -32.67 -22.49
CA SER A 16 13.21 -33.50 -23.07
C SER A 16 12.71 -34.76 -23.79
N ASN A 17 11.46 -35.17 -23.52
CA ASN A 17 10.78 -36.26 -24.20
C ASN A 17 10.11 -35.86 -25.54
N GLY A 18 10.46 -34.71 -26.12
CA GLY A 18 9.95 -34.25 -27.43
C GLY A 18 8.63 -33.50 -27.39
N TYR A 19 8.18 -33.07 -26.19
CA TYR A 19 6.99 -32.23 -26.05
C TYR A 19 7.30 -30.74 -26.31
N ARG A 20 6.25 -29.94 -26.52
CA ARG A 20 6.35 -28.48 -26.67
C ARG A 20 5.79 -27.80 -25.43
N LEU A 21 6.52 -26.81 -24.91
CA LEU A 21 6.04 -25.93 -23.84
C LEU A 21 5.36 -24.69 -24.45
N ARG A 22 4.17 -24.34 -23.95
CA ARG A 22 3.50 -23.08 -24.26
C ARG A 22 3.26 -22.33 -22.96
N VAL A 23 3.60 -21.05 -22.95
CA VAL A 23 3.44 -20.17 -21.79
C VAL A 23 2.54 -19.02 -22.22
N THR A 24 1.51 -18.74 -21.42
CA THR A 24 0.59 -17.63 -21.63
C THR A 24 0.46 -16.86 -20.33
N SER A 25 0.75 -15.57 -20.36
CA SER A 25 0.67 -14.67 -19.21
C SER A 25 0.53 -13.23 -19.70
N THR A 26 0.03 -12.36 -18.85
CA THR A 26 0.20 -10.91 -18.95
C THR A 26 1.56 -10.51 -18.36
N PRO A 27 2.14 -9.37 -18.80
CA PRO A 27 3.31 -8.76 -18.17
C PRO A 27 3.11 -8.52 -16.68
N ASN A 28 4.16 -8.68 -15.87
CA ASN A 28 4.14 -8.32 -14.45
C ASN A 28 5.56 -8.05 -13.94
N GLY A 29 5.97 -6.77 -13.91
CA GLY A 29 7.34 -6.40 -13.56
C GLY A 29 8.40 -7.02 -14.49
N LYS A 30 9.68 -6.76 -14.21
CA LYS A 30 10.81 -7.22 -15.05
C LYS A 30 11.64 -8.33 -14.41
N GLY A 31 11.36 -8.69 -13.15
CA GLY A 31 12.18 -9.61 -12.35
C GLY A 31 11.91 -11.11 -12.55
N ASN A 32 10.96 -11.49 -13.41
CA ASN A 32 10.43 -12.86 -13.51
C ASN A 32 10.89 -13.62 -14.78
N LYS A 33 10.62 -14.93 -14.81
CA LYS A 33 11.01 -15.79 -15.95
C LYS A 33 10.27 -15.47 -17.24
N PHE A 34 9.01 -15.03 -17.17
CA PHE A 34 8.22 -14.69 -18.35
C PHE A 34 8.78 -13.45 -19.07
N TYR A 35 9.25 -12.45 -18.32
CA TYR A 35 9.95 -11.28 -18.86
C TYR A 35 11.21 -11.70 -19.63
N GLU A 36 12.05 -12.54 -19.03
CA GLU A 36 13.25 -13.09 -19.67
C GLU A 36 12.89 -13.81 -20.98
N LEU A 37 11.90 -14.71 -20.93
CA LEU A 37 11.45 -15.46 -22.12
C LEU A 37 10.96 -14.56 -23.25
N MET A 38 10.35 -13.41 -22.94
CA MET A 38 9.79 -12.49 -23.92
C MET A 38 10.79 -11.46 -24.47
N THR A 39 11.88 -11.18 -23.74
CA THR A 39 12.77 -10.06 -24.05
C THR A 39 14.22 -10.43 -24.34
N ASP A 40 14.71 -11.58 -23.86
CA ASP A 40 16.09 -11.99 -24.07
C ASP A 40 16.32 -12.42 -25.52
N LYS A 41 17.13 -11.66 -26.25
CA LYS A 41 17.44 -11.92 -27.66
C LYS A 41 18.17 -13.25 -27.89
N ALA A 42 18.89 -13.76 -26.89
CA ALA A 42 19.56 -15.06 -27.01
C ALA A 42 18.55 -16.21 -27.19
N LEU A 43 17.29 -15.99 -26.78
CA LEU A 43 16.23 -16.98 -26.85
C LEU A 43 15.39 -16.91 -28.13
N ASP A 44 15.64 -15.96 -29.05
CA ASP A 44 14.83 -15.75 -30.27
C ASP A 44 14.80 -16.96 -31.20
N THR A 45 15.87 -17.76 -31.21
CA THR A 45 15.96 -18.99 -32.02
C THR A 45 15.33 -20.21 -31.34
N VAL A 46 15.07 -20.12 -30.03
CA VAL A 46 14.54 -21.20 -29.20
C VAL A 46 13.03 -21.04 -28.97
N TRP A 47 12.56 -19.80 -28.81
CA TRP A 47 11.19 -19.46 -28.46
C TRP A 47 10.50 -18.67 -29.56
N SER A 48 9.32 -19.14 -29.97
CA SER A 48 8.38 -18.33 -30.75
C SER A 48 7.55 -17.47 -29.81
N ARG A 49 7.57 -16.16 -30.01
CA ARG A 49 6.88 -15.18 -29.17
C ARG A 49 5.69 -14.59 -29.93
N HIS A 50 4.57 -14.43 -29.22
CA HIS A 50 3.35 -13.86 -29.76
C HIS A 50 2.74 -12.92 -28.71
N THR A 51 2.29 -11.75 -29.17
CA THR A 51 1.71 -10.71 -28.32
C THR A 51 0.41 -10.24 -28.95
N VAL A 52 -0.65 -10.18 -28.14
CA VAL A 52 -1.97 -9.70 -28.57
C VAL A 52 -2.54 -8.85 -27.43
N ASP A 53 -2.50 -7.53 -27.58
CA ASP A 53 -3.13 -6.61 -26.63
C ASP A 53 -4.66 -6.54 -26.84
N ILE A 54 -5.37 -5.85 -25.94
CA ILE A 54 -6.83 -5.71 -26.00
C ILE A 54 -7.31 -5.06 -27.31
N TYR A 55 -6.55 -4.10 -27.85
CA TYR A 55 -6.92 -3.38 -29.06
C TYR A 55 -6.85 -4.30 -30.28
N ARG A 56 -5.76 -5.08 -30.38
CA ARG A 56 -5.58 -6.08 -31.42
C ARG A 56 -6.61 -7.20 -31.29
N ALA A 57 -6.86 -7.69 -30.09
CA ALA A 57 -7.85 -8.73 -29.85
C ALA A 57 -9.26 -8.29 -30.31
N VAL A 58 -9.66 -7.07 -29.97
CA VAL A 58 -10.95 -6.49 -30.39
C VAL A 58 -10.99 -6.29 -31.91
N ALA A 59 -9.91 -5.77 -32.51
CA ALA A 59 -9.80 -5.62 -33.97
C ALA A 59 -9.88 -6.97 -34.70
N ASP A 60 -9.37 -8.05 -34.08
CA ASP A 60 -9.44 -9.42 -34.59
C ASP A 60 -10.77 -10.13 -34.27
N GLY A 61 -11.73 -9.43 -33.65
CA GLY A 61 -13.11 -9.91 -33.47
C GLY A 61 -13.51 -10.33 -32.05
N LEU A 62 -12.67 -10.07 -31.04
CA LEU A 62 -13.05 -10.30 -29.64
C LEU A 62 -14.14 -9.29 -29.21
N PRO A 63 -15.35 -9.72 -28.82
CA PRO A 63 -16.46 -8.81 -28.54
C PRO A 63 -16.33 -8.20 -27.13
N ARG A 64 -15.49 -7.18 -26.99
CA ARG A 64 -15.28 -6.42 -25.75
C ARG A 64 -15.47 -4.93 -25.96
N ASN A 65 -16.10 -4.26 -25.00
CA ASN A 65 -16.16 -2.81 -24.95
C ASN A 65 -14.99 -2.30 -24.10
N ILE A 66 -14.00 -1.72 -24.77
CA ILE A 66 -12.74 -1.24 -24.17
C ILE A 66 -13.03 -0.15 -23.13
N ASP A 67 -13.90 0.81 -23.46
CA ASP A 67 -14.18 1.97 -22.60
C ASP A 67 -14.92 1.56 -21.33
N GLU A 68 -15.90 0.67 -21.44
CA GLU A 68 -16.63 0.13 -20.29
C GLU A 68 -15.70 -0.67 -19.36
N MET A 69 -14.84 -1.51 -19.92
CA MET A 69 -13.92 -2.31 -19.13
C MET A 69 -12.87 -1.45 -18.43
N ARG A 70 -12.33 -0.44 -19.12
CA ARG A 70 -11.37 0.50 -18.54
C ARG A 70 -11.99 1.31 -17.42
N LEU A 71 -13.22 1.80 -17.62
CA LEU A 71 -13.98 2.51 -16.60
C LEU A 71 -14.31 1.61 -15.40
N ALA A 72 -14.65 0.34 -15.64
CA ALA A 72 -14.98 -0.62 -14.58
C ALA A 72 -13.76 -1.03 -13.75
N LEU A 73 -12.59 -1.18 -14.38
CA LEU A 73 -11.34 -1.48 -13.69
C LEU A 73 -10.88 -0.29 -12.84
N ASN A 74 -11.01 0.93 -13.37
CA ASN A 74 -10.67 2.19 -12.68
C ASN A 74 -9.27 2.19 -12.04
N ASP A 75 -8.32 1.58 -12.74
CA ASP A 75 -6.91 1.48 -12.37
C ASP A 75 -6.10 1.49 -13.67
N ASP A 76 -5.44 2.61 -13.95
CA ASP A 76 -4.71 2.82 -15.20
C ASP A 76 -3.44 1.95 -15.30
N ASP A 77 -2.80 1.64 -14.17
CA ASP A 77 -1.60 0.81 -14.12
C ASP A 77 -1.98 -0.66 -14.35
N ALA A 78 -3.02 -1.14 -13.67
CA ALA A 78 -3.57 -2.47 -13.92
C ALA A 78 -4.07 -2.60 -15.36
N TRP A 79 -4.68 -1.55 -15.93
CA TRP A 79 -5.09 -1.52 -17.34
C TRP A 79 -3.89 -1.66 -18.28
N ALA A 80 -2.87 -0.82 -18.08
CA ALA A 80 -1.63 -0.83 -18.85
C ALA A 80 -0.94 -2.19 -18.82
N GLN A 81 -0.90 -2.83 -17.66
CA GLN A 81 -0.27 -4.13 -17.48
C GLN A 81 -1.08 -5.27 -18.10
N GLU A 82 -2.35 -5.43 -17.70
CA GLU A 82 -3.15 -6.62 -18.01
C GLU A 82 -3.77 -6.57 -19.42
N PHE A 83 -4.06 -5.36 -19.94
CA PHE A 83 -4.77 -5.19 -21.22
C PHE A 83 -3.88 -4.62 -22.33
N GLU A 84 -2.98 -3.68 -22.00
CA GLU A 84 -2.07 -3.07 -22.98
C GLU A 84 -0.71 -3.79 -23.05
N LEU A 85 -0.49 -4.79 -22.19
CA LEU A 85 0.73 -5.60 -22.13
C LEU A 85 2.01 -4.75 -21.96
N LYS A 86 1.93 -3.68 -21.17
CA LYS A 86 3.08 -2.86 -20.82
C LYS A 86 3.86 -3.51 -19.67
N TRP A 87 5.16 -3.67 -19.88
CA TRP A 87 6.09 -3.99 -18.79
C TRP A 87 6.29 -2.74 -17.94
N LEU A 88 5.47 -2.61 -16.90
CA LEU A 88 5.66 -1.58 -15.90
C LEU A 88 7.03 -1.80 -15.24
N ASP A 89 7.83 -0.75 -15.21
CA ASP A 89 9.15 -0.79 -14.63
C ASP A 89 9.02 -0.57 -13.12
N GLU A 90 9.28 -1.60 -12.34
CA GLU A 90 9.46 -1.46 -10.89
C GLU A 90 10.59 -0.47 -10.55
N ALA A 91 11.46 -0.08 -11.50
CA ALA A 91 12.50 0.91 -11.27
C ALA A 91 11.98 2.33 -10.96
N SER A 92 10.71 2.65 -11.20
CA SER A 92 10.10 3.90 -10.70
C SER A 92 9.58 3.77 -9.27
N ALA A 93 9.37 2.55 -8.77
CA ALA A 93 8.98 2.31 -7.40
C ALA A 93 10.20 2.45 -6.49
N TRP A 94 10.12 3.39 -5.54
CA TRP A 94 11.21 3.62 -4.60
C TRP A 94 11.43 2.44 -3.63
N LEU A 95 10.40 1.60 -3.47
CA LEU A 95 10.42 0.36 -2.68
C LEU A 95 10.11 -0.83 -3.60
N SER A 96 10.93 -1.87 -3.55
CA SER A 96 10.64 -3.11 -4.29
C SER A 96 9.51 -3.90 -3.63
N TYR A 97 8.82 -4.75 -4.40
CA TYR A 97 7.79 -5.62 -3.84
C TYR A 97 8.33 -6.56 -2.76
N GLU A 98 9.57 -7.04 -2.88
CA GLU A 98 10.19 -7.87 -1.83
C GLU A 98 10.32 -7.11 -0.49
N LEU A 99 10.64 -5.82 -0.53
CA LEU A 99 10.69 -5.00 0.69
C LEU A 99 9.31 -4.77 1.29
N ILE A 100 8.27 -4.64 0.45
CA ILE A 100 6.89 -4.49 0.90
C ILE A 100 6.39 -5.81 1.51
N ASP A 101 6.48 -6.91 0.77
CA ASP A 101 6.08 -8.25 1.21
C ASP A 101 6.81 -8.65 2.51
N GLY A 102 8.07 -8.24 2.67
CA GLY A 102 8.89 -8.53 3.85
C GLY A 102 8.43 -7.83 5.14
N VAL A 103 7.59 -6.81 5.05
CA VAL A 103 7.05 -6.08 6.21
C VAL A 103 5.54 -6.27 6.40
N GLU A 104 4.90 -7.11 5.59
CA GLU A 104 3.49 -7.47 5.76
C GLU A 104 3.30 -8.50 6.87
N HIS A 105 2.22 -8.34 7.64
CA HIS A 105 1.85 -9.29 8.67
C HIS A 105 0.34 -9.24 8.96
N ASP A 106 -0.31 -10.40 9.07
CA ASP A 106 -1.77 -10.51 9.25
C ASP A 106 -2.31 -9.83 10.52
N MET A 107 -1.44 -9.62 11.50
CA MET A 107 -1.76 -8.97 12.78
C MET A 107 -1.59 -7.44 12.75
N ALA A 108 -1.15 -6.88 11.62
CA ALA A 108 -1.04 -5.44 11.45
C ALA A 108 -2.42 -4.81 11.17
N GLY A 109 -2.63 -3.58 11.65
CA GLY A 109 -3.89 -2.85 11.47
C GLY A 109 -5.02 -3.24 12.42
N LEU A 110 -4.72 -4.06 13.44
CA LEU A 110 -5.67 -4.51 14.46
C LEU A 110 -5.46 -3.75 15.79
N PRO A 111 -6.39 -2.86 16.21
CA PRO A 111 -6.27 -2.05 17.41
C PRO A 111 -6.11 -2.87 18.71
N GLU A 112 -6.70 -4.06 18.76
CA GLU A 112 -6.65 -4.97 19.91
C GLU A 112 -5.24 -5.48 20.25
N HIS A 113 -4.28 -5.30 19.35
CA HIS A 113 -2.88 -5.67 19.58
C HIS A 113 -2.00 -4.52 20.06
N TYR A 114 -2.59 -3.34 20.28
CA TYR A 114 -1.88 -2.24 20.91
C TYR A 114 -1.43 -2.63 22.33
N THR A 115 -0.14 -2.44 22.63
CA THR A 115 0.46 -2.88 23.89
C THR A 115 0.66 -1.76 24.91
N GLY A 116 0.16 -0.55 24.63
CA GLY A 116 0.36 0.63 25.49
C GLY A 116 1.68 1.37 25.22
N GLY A 117 2.43 0.97 24.18
CA GLY A 117 3.71 1.55 23.80
C GLY A 117 3.58 2.94 23.15
N PRO A 118 4.70 3.60 22.88
CA PRO A 118 4.71 4.88 22.19
C PRO A 118 4.17 4.78 20.77
N CYS A 119 3.22 5.64 20.41
CA CYS A 119 2.63 5.70 19.08
C CYS A 119 3.06 6.94 18.29
N TYR A 120 3.15 6.77 16.98
CA TYR A 120 3.35 7.83 16.00
C TYR A 120 2.16 7.81 15.05
N VAL A 121 1.68 8.99 14.69
CA VAL A 121 0.46 9.15 13.90
C VAL A 121 0.76 9.93 12.64
N GLY A 122 0.27 9.45 11.51
CA GLY A 122 0.24 10.19 10.25
C GLY A 122 -1.20 10.52 9.89
N VAL A 123 -1.46 11.74 9.41
CA VAL A 123 -2.78 12.14 8.92
C VAL A 123 -2.66 12.71 7.51
N ASP A 124 -3.43 12.14 6.60
CA ASP A 124 -3.63 12.65 5.24
C ASP A 124 -5.03 13.23 5.10
N ILE A 125 -5.11 14.47 4.60
CA ILE A 125 -6.32 15.29 4.64
C ILE A 125 -7.00 15.27 3.28
N GLY A 126 -8.07 14.48 3.18
CA GLY A 126 -8.97 14.44 2.02
C GLY A 126 -10.40 14.86 2.36
N ILE A 127 -11.08 15.53 1.44
CA ILE A 127 -12.54 15.82 1.55
C ILE A 127 -13.30 15.45 0.29
N ARG A 128 -12.85 15.90 -0.89
CA ARG A 128 -13.70 15.81 -2.08
C ARG A 128 -13.56 14.47 -2.79
N HIS A 129 -12.39 14.26 -3.39
CA HIS A 129 -12.10 13.12 -4.24
C HIS A 129 -11.38 12.02 -3.45
N ASP A 130 -10.40 12.43 -2.65
CA ASP A 130 -9.54 11.55 -1.88
C ASP A 130 -10.10 11.20 -0.50
N LEU A 131 -9.53 10.17 0.11
CA LEU A 131 -9.85 9.74 1.46
C LEU A 131 -9.16 10.65 2.48
N PHE A 132 -9.85 10.89 3.59
CA PHE A 132 -9.19 11.24 4.84
C PHE A 132 -8.63 9.96 5.46
N VAL A 133 -7.36 9.98 5.87
CA VAL A 133 -6.67 8.81 6.42
C VAL A 133 -5.94 9.18 7.70
N ILE A 134 -6.13 8.39 8.76
CA ILE A 134 -5.27 8.40 9.96
C ILE A 134 -4.56 7.06 10.04
N TRP A 135 -3.25 7.09 10.23
CA TRP A 135 -2.40 5.91 10.39
C TRP A 135 -1.76 5.93 11.78
N VAL A 136 -1.94 4.86 12.55
CA VAL A 136 -1.36 4.72 13.89
C VAL A 136 -0.31 3.61 13.88
N ILE A 137 0.93 3.95 14.22
CA ILE A 137 2.03 2.99 14.38
C ILE A 137 2.54 2.99 15.82
N GLU A 138 2.65 1.81 16.42
CA GLU A 138 3.26 1.60 17.74
C GLU A 138 4.70 1.14 17.58
N GLN A 139 5.62 1.72 18.36
CA GLN A 139 6.98 1.20 18.48
C GLN A 139 7.01 0.02 19.47
N VAL A 140 7.33 -1.18 18.99
CA VAL A 140 7.46 -2.39 19.80
C VAL A 140 8.88 -2.91 19.69
N GLY A 141 9.69 -2.65 20.71
CA GLY A 141 11.12 -2.97 20.66
C GLY A 141 11.82 -2.15 19.58
N ASP A 142 12.40 -2.84 18.61
CA ASP A 142 13.16 -2.29 17.47
C ASP A 142 12.33 -2.18 16.18
N VAL A 143 11.05 -2.56 16.20
CA VAL A 143 10.15 -2.52 15.03
C VAL A 143 8.94 -1.62 15.26
N PHE A 144 8.32 -1.19 14.16
CA PHE A 144 7.06 -0.43 14.18
C PHE A 144 5.92 -1.30 13.67
N TRP A 145 4.82 -1.33 14.42
CA TRP A 145 3.61 -2.06 14.08
C TRP A 145 2.48 -1.11 13.75
N VAL A 146 1.84 -1.29 12.59
CA VAL A 146 0.57 -0.63 12.32
C VAL A 146 -0.47 -1.19 13.27
N ARG A 147 -1.14 -0.32 14.04
CA ARG A 147 -2.23 -0.68 14.95
C ARG A 147 -3.59 -0.32 14.42
N GLU A 148 -3.69 0.75 13.66
CA GLU A 148 -4.97 1.17 13.12
C GLU A 148 -4.78 2.03 11.87
N ILE A 149 -5.66 1.82 10.90
CA ILE A 149 -5.80 2.67 9.72
C ILE A 149 -7.27 3.09 9.66
N ILE A 150 -7.54 4.37 9.88
CA ILE A 150 -8.89 4.93 9.80
C ILE A 150 -9.02 5.62 8.46
N THR A 151 -9.91 5.15 7.59
CA THR A 151 -10.21 5.78 6.31
C THR A 151 -11.64 6.29 6.25
N ARG A 152 -11.84 7.49 5.73
CA ARG A 152 -13.17 8.07 5.49
C ARG A 152 -13.24 8.82 4.18
N LYS A 153 -14.31 8.59 3.42
CA LYS A 153 -14.59 9.32 2.18
C LYS A 153 -15.56 10.46 2.47
N ARG A 154 -15.20 11.69 2.08
CA ARG A 154 -16.02 12.90 2.29
C ARG A 154 -16.33 13.19 3.76
N ALA A 155 -15.42 12.86 4.66
CA ALA A 155 -15.51 13.27 6.06
C ALA A 155 -15.45 14.80 6.16
N THR A 156 -16.38 15.38 6.92
CA THR A 156 -16.32 16.81 7.24
C THR A 156 -15.14 17.10 8.17
N PHE A 157 -14.61 18.33 8.20
CA PHE A 157 -13.53 18.67 9.15
C PHE A 157 -13.92 18.39 10.61
N ALA A 158 -15.18 18.56 10.98
CA ALA A 158 -15.64 18.22 12.34
C ALA A 158 -15.58 16.72 12.62
N GLU A 159 -15.89 15.87 11.63
CA GLU A 159 -15.74 14.42 11.75
C GLU A 159 -14.26 14.01 11.82
N GLN A 160 -13.40 14.64 11.00
CA GLN A 160 -11.95 14.43 11.03
C GLN A 160 -11.37 14.77 12.42
N ASP A 161 -11.78 15.89 12.99
CA ASP A 161 -11.39 16.31 14.35
C ASP A 161 -11.80 15.25 15.39
N VAL A 162 -13.05 14.76 15.34
CA VAL A 162 -13.54 13.73 16.28
C VAL A 162 -12.75 12.42 16.17
N LEU A 163 -12.43 12.00 14.95
CA LEU A 163 -11.64 10.79 14.72
C LEU A 163 -10.21 10.93 15.24
N LEU A 164 -9.61 12.11 15.06
CA LEU A 164 -8.28 12.38 15.57
C LEU A 164 -8.29 12.50 17.10
N ASP A 165 -9.29 13.16 17.68
CA ASP A 165 -9.49 13.27 19.13
C ASP A 165 -9.56 11.87 19.79
N ASP A 166 -10.31 10.93 19.18
CA ASP A 166 -10.41 9.54 19.64
C ASP A 166 -9.06 8.79 19.60
N VAL A 167 -8.25 9.02 18.55
CA VAL A 167 -6.89 8.45 18.46
C VAL A 167 -5.99 8.98 19.57
N PHE A 168 -5.98 10.28 19.83
CA PHE A 168 -5.20 10.86 20.94
C PHE A 168 -5.70 10.41 22.32
N PHE A 169 -6.96 10.02 22.43
CA PHE A 169 -7.53 9.46 23.67
C PHE A 169 -7.11 8.00 23.89
N ARG A 170 -7.17 7.16 22.85
CA ARG A 170 -6.90 5.72 22.96
C ARG A 170 -5.42 5.36 22.95
N TYR A 171 -4.58 6.14 22.28
CA TYR A 171 -3.18 5.83 22.07
C TYR A 171 -2.24 6.83 22.76
N ARG A 172 -1.08 6.32 23.19
CA ARG A 172 0.00 7.15 23.73
C ARG A 172 0.77 7.79 22.58
N VAL A 173 0.18 8.80 21.96
CA VAL A 173 0.77 9.50 20.81
C VAL A 173 1.97 10.34 21.26
N LEU A 174 3.15 10.10 20.70
CA LEU A 174 4.34 10.94 20.91
C LEU A 174 4.51 11.99 19.83
N ARG A 175 4.08 11.67 18.61
CA ARG A 175 4.16 12.57 17.46
C ARG A 175 2.99 12.29 16.53
N CYS A 176 2.35 13.36 16.08
CA CYS A 176 1.41 13.33 14.97
C CYS A 176 1.92 14.24 13.86
N CYS A 177 2.05 13.68 12.66
CA CYS A 177 2.46 14.39 11.45
C CYS A 177 1.25 14.55 10.55
N MET A 178 0.94 15.78 10.19
CA MET A 178 -0.18 16.12 9.31
C MET A 178 0.33 16.95 8.14
N ASP A 179 -0.15 16.70 6.92
CA ASP A 179 0.19 17.58 5.80
C ASP A 179 -0.49 18.94 5.98
N GLN A 180 0.33 19.99 6.12
CA GLN A 180 -0.15 21.37 6.28
C GLN A 180 -0.38 22.07 4.93
N THR A 181 0.04 21.47 3.81
CA THR A 181 -0.05 22.11 2.50
C THR A 181 -1.49 22.11 1.95
N GLY A 182 -1.78 23.05 1.07
CA GLY A 182 -3.10 23.19 0.43
C GLY A 182 -4.23 23.39 1.45
N MET A 183 -5.08 22.38 1.61
CA MET A 183 -6.23 22.44 2.51
C MET A 183 -5.93 22.07 3.96
N GLY A 184 -4.68 21.70 4.27
CA GLY A 184 -4.27 21.26 5.60
C GLY A 184 -4.05 22.38 6.62
N GLU A 185 -3.99 23.64 6.20
CA GLU A 185 -3.61 24.76 7.07
C GLU A 185 -4.54 24.90 8.30
N LYS A 186 -5.86 24.96 8.09
CA LYS A 186 -6.85 25.04 9.18
C LYS A 186 -6.90 23.77 10.04
N PRO A 187 -7.04 22.54 9.49
CA PRO A 187 -7.05 21.32 10.32
C PRO A 187 -5.80 21.17 11.19
N VAL A 188 -4.62 21.51 10.66
CA VAL A 188 -3.37 21.46 11.44
C VAL A 188 -3.36 22.48 12.56
N GLU A 189 -3.86 23.70 12.33
CA GLU A 189 -4.00 24.72 13.38
C GLU A 189 -4.94 24.23 14.50
N ASP A 190 -6.09 23.66 14.14
CA ASP A 190 -7.06 23.12 15.10
C ASP A 190 -6.48 21.95 15.90
N ALA A 191 -5.79 21.00 15.24
CA ALA A 191 -5.18 19.86 15.91
C ALA A 191 -4.05 20.29 16.87
N LYS A 192 -3.24 21.31 16.50
CA LYS A 192 -2.25 21.92 17.40
C LYS A 192 -2.92 22.51 18.65
N ARG A 193 -4.01 23.26 18.46
CA ARG A 193 -4.77 23.85 19.57
C ARG A 193 -5.34 22.78 20.52
N ARG A 194 -5.80 21.65 19.99
CA ARG A 194 -6.43 20.55 20.76
C ARG A 194 -5.43 19.65 21.48
N HIS A 195 -4.30 19.34 20.86
CA HIS A 195 -3.46 18.21 21.30
C HIS A 195 -2.04 18.56 21.76
N GLY A 196 -1.49 19.74 21.46
CA GLY A 196 -0.18 20.12 21.99
C GLY A 196 0.65 21.07 21.14
N VAL A 197 1.85 21.37 21.64
CA VAL A 197 2.69 22.47 21.15
C VAL A 197 3.46 22.05 19.88
N PRO A 198 3.44 22.86 18.80
CA PRO A 198 4.14 22.53 17.57
C PRO A 198 5.67 22.57 17.69
N ARG A 199 6.35 21.62 17.05
CA ARG A 199 7.82 21.67 16.82
C ARG A 199 8.19 21.59 15.33
N GLY A 200 7.31 22.06 14.44
CA GLY A 200 7.50 22.06 12.99
C GLY A 200 6.23 22.45 12.22
N ARG A 201 6.30 22.48 10.88
CA ARG A 201 5.10 22.52 10.02
C ARG A 201 4.42 21.17 10.11
N GLY A 202 3.11 21.13 10.40
CA GLY A 202 2.36 19.87 10.50
C GLY A 202 2.66 18.95 11.69
N ASP A 203 3.77 19.16 12.43
CA ASP A 203 4.17 18.33 13.57
C ASP A 203 3.51 18.74 14.89
N ILE A 204 2.88 17.77 15.55
CA ILE A 204 2.23 17.92 16.86
C ILE A 204 2.90 16.95 17.85
N HIS A 205 3.33 17.48 18.99
CA HIS A 205 3.78 16.70 20.12
C HIS A 205 2.85 16.97 21.30
N PRO A 206 2.17 15.95 21.84
CA PRO A 206 1.43 16.09 23.08
C PRO A 206 2.36 16.61 24.18
N GLY A 207 1.89 17.61 24.92
CA GLY A 207 2.57 18.00 26.15
C GLY A 207 2.63 16.80 27.10
N GLU A 208 3.57 16.79 28.05
CA GLU A 208 3.69 15.72 29.05
C GLU A 208 2.32 15.45 29.69
N GLN A 209 1.69 14.33 29.31
CA GLN A 209 0.55 13.82 30.05
C GLN A 209 1.12 13.34 31.39
N ALA A 210 0.85 14.10 32.45
CA ALA A 210 1.17 13.69 33.80
C ALA A 210 0.56 12.31 34.03
N ASP A 211 1.42 11.35 34.35
CA ASP A 211 1.10 9.97 34.66
C ASP A 211 0.02 9.98 35.76
N ALA A 212 -1.24 9.75 35.38
CA ALA A 212 -2.35 9.61 36.31
C ALA A 212 -2.17 8.25 36.99
N GLY A 213 -1.29 8.23 37.98
CA GLY A 213 -0.86 7.03 38.69
C GLY A 213 -2.05 6.23 39.21
N ASN A 214 -2.13 5.00 38.76
CA ASN A 214 -2.93 3.96 39.41
C ASN A 214 -2.28 3.65 40.77
N LYS A 215 -2.61 4.44 41.79
CA LYS A 215 -2.38 4.05 43.19
C LYS A 215 -3.39 2.97 43.53
N GLY A 216 -2.96 1.72 43.38
CA GLY A 216 -3.63 0.58 43.96
C GLY A 216 -3.88 0.81 45.45
N GLN A 217 -5.14 0.75 45.85
CA GLN A 217 -5.51 0.56 47.25
C GLN A 217 -5.20 -0.89 47.62
N GLY A 218 -4.15 -1.08 48.43
CA GLY A 218 -3.85 -2.31 49.14
C GLY A 218 -3.48 -2.00 50.59
N GLY A 219 -4.15 -2.67 51.53
CA GLY A 219 -3.93 -2.62 52.99
C GLY A 219 -4.79 -1.55 53.67
N VAL A 220 -5.72 -1.89 54.57
CA VAL A 220 -5.60 -2.72 55.78
C VAL A 220 -6.82 -3.63 55.96
#